data_AF-A0A211YV84-F1
#
_entry.id   AF-A0A211YV84-F1
#
_cell.length_a   1.000
_cell.length_b   1.000
_cell.length_c   1.000
_cell.angle_alpha   90.00
_cell.angle_beta   90.00
_cell.angle_gamma   90.00
#
_symmetry.space_group_name_H-M   'P 1'
#
loop_
_entity.id
_entity.type
_entity.pdbx_description
1 polymer ?
#
loop_
_entity_poly.entity_id
_entity_poly.type
_entity_poly.pdbx_seq_one_letter_code
_entity_poly.pdbx_strand_id
1 'polypeptide(L)'
;MPSNTEITTSQLTRLVGLTSAPTIVDVRTPEDYEADPRLLPGTQRRDFRSVATWAADFAGRNVVVVCQKGLKLSQGVTAWLLHEGIRAETLEGGFEAWRDAGGLLVETGRLPPRDAAGRTVWVTRARPKVDRIACPWLIRRFVDPGAVFLFVTAAEVPAVADRFQATPFDIDGVFWSHRGERCTFDTMIEEFGLASEPLDRLATIVRGADTARLDLAPQAAGLLAASLGLSRMYRDDLGQLAAGLALYDAFYRWCRDATEETHNWPSGPKPA
;
A
#
# COMPACT_ATOMS: atom_id res chain seq x y z
N MET A 1 -31.16 -12.76 2.11
CA MET A 1 -30.85 -11.95 0.91
C MET A 1 -29.46 -11.37 1.11
N PRO A 2 -28.57 -11.34 0.12
CA PRO A 2 -27.31 -10.63 0.26
C PRO A 2 -27.60 -9.16 0.61
N SER A 3 -26.95 -8.64 1.63
CA SER A 3 -27.05 -7.23 2.00
C SER A 3 -26.33 -6.43 0.91
N ASN A 4 -27.01 -5.45 0.29
CA ASN A 4 -26.41 -4.59 -0.73
C ASN A 4 -25.47 -3.51 -0.13
N THR A 5 -25.21 -3.58 1.18
CA THR A 5 -24.43 -2.59 1.94
C THR A 5 -23.30 -3.23 2.75
N GLU A 6 -22.97 -4.49 2.48
CA GLU A 6 -21.93 -5.24 3.18
C GLU A 6 -20.97 -5.92 2.20
N ILE A 7 -19.69 -5.82 2.50
CA ILE A 7 -18.62 -6.56 1.84
C ILE A 7 -18.05 -7.59 2.82
N THR A 8 -17.89 -8.83 2.35
CA THR A 8 -17.27 -9.90 3.14
C THR A 8 -15.75 -9.72 3.25
N THR A 9 -15.13 -10.30 4.27
CA THR A 9 -13.65 -10.33 4.41
C THR A 9 -12.97 -10.95 3.19
N SER A 10 -13.56 -12.01 2.63
CA SER A 10 -13.02 -12.71 1.46
C SER A 10 -13.06 -11.87 0.17
N GLN A 11 -14.08 -11.03 0.01
CA GLN A 11 -14.19 -10.11 -1.13
C GLN A 11 -13.18 -8.97 -0.99
N LEU A 12 -13.11 -8.34 0.19
CA LEU A 12 -12.17 -7.25 0.44
C LEU A 12 -10.71 -7.72 0.32
N THR A 13 -10.38 -8.93 0.77
CA THR A 13 -9.04 -9.52 0.63
C THR A 13 -8.55 -9.56 -0.82
N ARG A 14 -9.45 -9.87 -1.76
CA ARG A 14 -9.11 -9.90 -3.21
C ARG A 14 -8.84 -8.50 -3.77
N LEU A 15 -9.40 -7.47 -3.14
CA LEU A 15 -9.31 -6.07 -3.53
C LEU A 15 -8.09 -5.35 -2.94
N VAL A 16 -7.64 -5.73 -1.74
CA VAL A 16 -6.50 -5.10 -1.06
C VAL A 16 -5.22 -5.18 -1.92
N GLY A 17 -4.48 -4.06 -1.93
CA GLY A 17 -3.24 -3.90 -2.70
C GLY A 17 -3.46 -3.58 -4.18
N LEU A 18 -4.72 -3.50 -4.65
CA LEU A 18 -5.04 -3.18 -6.04
C LEU A 18 -5.28 -1.69 -6.25
N THR A 19 -5.07 -1.23 -7.48
CA THR A 19 -5.45 0.14 -7.91
C THR A 19 -6.95 0.39 -7.82
N SER A 20 -7.76 -0.66 -7.96
CA SER A 20 -9.22 -0.64 -7.83
C SER A 20 -9.71 -0.91 -6.41
N ALA A 21 -8.80 -1.00 -5.42
CA ALA A 21 -9.19 -1.21 -4.03
C ALA A 21 -10.13 -0.08 -3.57
N PRO A 22 -11.19 -0.38 -2.80
CA PRO A 22 -11.99 0.66 -2.19
C PRO A 22 -11.15 1.42 -1.16
N THR A 23 -11.53 2.66 -0.89
CA THR A 23 -10.96 3.40 0.23
C THR A 23 -11.49 2.81 1.54
N ILE A 24 -10.61 2.32 2.40
CA ILE A 24 -10.99 1.76 3.69
C ILE A 24 -10.94 2.87 4.74
N VAL A 25 -12.05 3.05 5.47
CA VAL A 25 -12.18 4.03 6.55
C VAL A 25 -12.41 3.28 7.86
N ASP A 26 -11.46 3.37 8.79
CA ASP A 26 -11.57 2.78 10.12
C ASP A 26 -12.12 3.82 11.10
N VAL A 27 -13.28 3.51 11.68
CA VAL A 27 -14.02 4.32 12.63
C VAL A 27 -14.08 3.69 14.02
N ARG A 28 -13.16 2.75 14.32
CA ARG A 28 -12.97 2.23 15.68
C ARG A 28 -12.73 3.36 16.66
N THR A 29 -13.29 3.19 17.84
CA THR A 29 -13.09 4.11 18.96
C THR A 29 -11.60 4.15 19.37
N PRO A 30 -11.14 5.19 20.07
CA PRO A 30 -9.81 5.19 20.67
C PRO A 30 -9.55 3.92 21.49
N GLU A 31 -10.53 3.47 22.28
CA GLU A 31 -10.43 2.29 23.13
C GLU A 31 -10.28 0.99 22.32
N ASP A 32 -11.09 0.82 21.26
CA ASP A 32 -11.00 -0.33 20.35
C ASP A 32 -9.66 -0.36 19.59
N TYR A 33 -9.16 0.82 19.20
CA TYR A 33 -7.87 0.95 18.53
C TYR A 33 -6.69 0.70 19.49
N GLU A 34 -6.75 1.18 20.73
CA GLU A 34 -5.71 0.91 21.73
C GLU A 34 -5.62 -0.57 22.08
N ALA A 35 -6.75 -1.29 22.09
CA ALA A 35 -6.78 -2.73 22.33
C ALA A 35 -6.09 -3.55 21.22
N ASP A 36 -6.16 -3.09 19.96
CA ASP A 36 -5.41 -3.66 18.83
C ASP A 36 -5.07 -2.54 17.82
N PRO A 37 -3.86 -1.94 17.90
CA PRO A 37 -3.52 -0.74 17.14
C PRO A 37 -3.19 -1.02 15.68
N ARG A 38 -3.26 -2.28 15.23
CA ARG A 38 -3.03 -2.64 13.84
C ARG A 38 -4.18 -2.17 12.96
N LEU A 39 -3.91 -1.96 11.68
CA LEU A 39 -4.89 -1.45 10.71
C LEU A 39 -5.05 -2.40 9.53
N LEU A 40 -6.22 -2.37 8.87
CA LEU A 40 -6.33 -2.97 7.55
C LEU A 40 -5.42 -2.20 6.56
N PRO A 41 -4.90 -2.83 5.50
CA PRO A 41 -4.00 -2.15 4.59
C PRO A 41 -4.66 -0.97 3.87
N GLY A 42 -3.96 0.16 3.79
CA GLY A 42 -4.41 1.37 3.12
C GLY A 42 -5.51 2.13 3.87
N THR A 43 -5.74 1.80 5.14
CA THR A 43 -6.80 2.40 5.95
C THR A 43 -6.53 3.87 6.28
N GLN A 44 -7.60 4.67 6.22
CA GLN A 44 -7.63 6.01 6.81
C GLN A 44 -8.50 6.00 8.07
N ARG A 45 -7.95 6.42 9.20
CA ARG A 45 -8.74 6.56 10.43
C ARG A 45 -9.57 7.85 10.40
N ARG A 46 -10.83 7.75 10.83
CA ARG A 46 -11.74 8.88 10.99
C ARG A 46 -12.60 8.67 12.24
N ASP A 47 -12.93 9.77 12.92
CA ASP A 47 -13.85 9.71 14.05
C ASP A 47 -15.30 9.68 13.53
N PHE A 48 -16.08 8.67 13.91
CA PHE A 48 -17.48 8.56 13.50
C PHE A 48 -18.33 9.75 13.97
N ARG A 49 -17.95 10.39 15.09
CA ARG A 49 -18.69 11.53 15.66
C ARG A 49 -18.64 12.77 14.78
N SER A 50 -17.61 12.89 13.94
CA SER A 50 -17.41 14.01 13.04
C SER A 50 -17.66 13.65 11.58
N VAL A 51 -18.42 12.59 11.29
CA VAL A 51 -18.69 12.13 9.91
C VAL A 51 -19.18 13.26 8.98
N ALA A 52 -20.01 14.16 9.51
CA ALA A 52 -20.50 15.34 8.79
C ALA A 52 -19.39 16.28 8.29
N THR A 53 -18.21 16.30 8.93
CA THR A 53 -17.11 17.21 8.59
C THR A 53 -16.18 16.64 7.54
N TRP A 54 -16.08 15.32 7.41
CA TRP A 54 -15.09 14.67 6.56
C TRP A 54 -15.69 13.80 5.45
N ALA A 55 -17.01 13.51 5.47
CA ALA A 55 -17.65 12.66 4.47
C ALA A 55 -17.32 13.10 3.03
N ALA A 56 -17.36 14.41 2.77
CA ALA A 56 -17.09 14.99 1.45
C ALA A 56 -15.69 14.66 0.89
N ASP A 57 -14.70 14.34 1.74
CA ASP A 57 -13.35 13.94 1.31
C ASP A 57 -13.37 12.67 0.43
N PHE A 58 -14.44 11.87 0.56
CA PHE A 58 -14.61 10.59 -0.14
C PHE A 58 -15.56 10.67 -1.33
N ALA A 59 -15.96 11.87 -1.76
CA ALA A 59 -16.80 12.06 -2.94
C ALA A 59 -16.23 11.35 -4.18
N GLY A 60 -17.09 10.62 -4.90
CA GLY A 60 -16.72 9.87 -6.11
C GLY A 60 -15.97 8.55 -5.86
N ARG A 61 -15.65 8.21 -4.60
CA ARG A 61 -14.94 6.96 -4.26
C ARG A 61 -15.91 5.84 -3.89
N ASN A 62 -15.39 4.61 -3.90
CA ASN A 62 -16.00 3.47 -3.22
C ASN A 62 -15.37 3.35 -1.84
N VAL A 63 -16.19 3.34 -0.79
CA VAL A 63 -15.73 3.33 0.60
C VAL A 63 -16.13 2.01 1.27
N VAL A 64 -15.20 1.42 2.02
CA VAL A 64 -15.51 0.34 2.95
C VAL A 64 -15.27 0.86 4.36
N VAL A 65 -16.32 0.87 5.19
CA VAL A 65 -16.26 1.36 6.56
C VAL A 65 -16.07 0.18 7.52
N VAL A 66 -15.07 0.32 8.39
CA VAL A 66 -14.69 -0.69 9.36
C VAL A 66 -14.86 -0.12 10.76
N CYS A 67 -15.59 -0.84 11.61
CA CYS A 67 -15.52 -0.65 13.07
C CYS A 67 -15.08 -1.97 13.72
N GLN A 68 -15.09 -2.05 15.04
CA GLN A 68 -14.59 -3.23 15.75
C GLN A 68 -15.29 -4.53 15.31
N LYS A 69 -16.63 -4.51 15.21
CA LYS A 69 -17.46 -5.72 15.00
C LYS A 69 -18.41 -5.65 13.80
N GLY A 70 -18.30 -4.62 12.97
CA GLY A 70 -19.20 -4.42 11.81
C GLY A 70 -20.63 -4.01 12.19
N LEU A 71 -20.85 -3.48 13.40
CA LEU A 71 -22.18 -3.13 13.93
C LEU A 71 -22.46 -1.62 13.83
N LYS A 72 -23.09 -1.05 14.87
CA LYS A 72 -23.63 0.32 14.92
C LYS A 72 -22.75 1.45 14.37
N LEU A 73 -21.44 1.43 14.63
CA LEU A 73 -20.55 2.52 14.22
C LEU A 73 -20.30 2.52 12.71
N SER A 74 -19.89 1.36 12.16
CA SER A 74 -19.70 1.25 10.70
C SER A 74 -21.02 1.39 9.95
N GLN A 75 -22.11 0.81 10.45
CA GLN A 75 -23.43 0.95 9.82
C GLN A 75 -23.93 2.40 9.82
N GLY A 76 -23.78 3.13 10.92
CA GLY A 76 -24.16 4.55 11.01
C GLY A 76 -23.35 5.44 10.07
N VAL A 77 -22.03 5.24 10.02
CA VAL A 77 -21.14 5.98 9.11
C VAL A 77 -21.43 5.63 7.65
N THR A 78 -21.61 4.35 7.31
CA THR A 78 -21.99 3.94 5.96
C THR A 78 -23.31 4.55 5.54
N ALA A 79 -24.33 4.55 6.40
CA ALA A 79 -25.62 5.21 6.12
C ALA A 79 -25.45 6.72 5.89
N TRP A 80 -24.58 7.39 6.65
CA TRP A 80 -24.27 8.80 6.42
C TRP A 80 -23.59 9.03 5.05
N LEU A 81 -22.58 8.24 4.71
CA LEU A 81 -21.90 8.34 3.41
C LEU A 81 -22.88 8.14 2.25
N LEU A 82 -23.77 7.15 2.36
CA LEU A 82 -24.84 6.91 1.38
C LEU A 82 -25.80 8.10 1.28
N HIS A 83 -26.14 8.76 2.39
CA HIS A 83 -26.96 9.97 2.41
C HIS A 83 -26.30 11.13 1.63
N GLU A 84 -24.98 11.26 1.72
CA GLU A 84 -24.16 12.24 0.97
C GLU A 84 -23.92 11.82 -0.50
N GLY A 85 -24.53 10.72 -0.96
CA GLY A 85 -24.37 10.21 -2.33
C GLY A 85 -23.05 9.48 -2.59
N ILE A 86 -22.33 9.09 -1.53
CA ILE A 86 -21.06 8.36 -1.60
C ILE A 86 -21.33 6.86 -1.55
N ARG A 87 -20.74 6.10 -2.48
CA ARG A 87 -20.86 4.63 -2.49
C ARG A 87 -20.09 4.06 -1.31
N ALA A 88 -20.80 3.42 -0.37
CA ALA A 88 -20.22 2.87 0.84
C ALA A 88 -20.81 1.51 1.22
N GLU A 89 -19.94 0.64 1.73
CA GLU A 89 -20.29 -0.68 2.29
C GLU A 89 -19.67 -0.79 3.69
N THR A 90 -20.26 -1.62 4.54
CA THR A 90 -19.63 -2.02 5.81
C THR A 90 -18.86 -3.31 5.65
N LEU A 91 -17.73 -3.46 6.34
CA LEU A 91 -17.04 -4.74 6.42
C LEU A 91 -17.79 -5.68 7.36
N GLU A 92 -18.22 -6.82 6.83
CA GLU A 92 -18.90 -7.88 7.59
C GLU A 92 -18.04 -8.32 8.78
N GLY A 93 -18.61 -8.27 9.99
CA GLY A 93 -17.93 -8.63 11.24
C GLY A 93 -16.79 -7.68 11.66
N GLY A 94 -16.53 -6.62 10.89
CA GLY A 94 -15.57 -5.57 11.21
C GLY A 94 -14.11 -6.02 11.30
N PHE A 95 -13.33 -5.28 12.08
CA PHE A 95 -11.92 -5.54 12.31
C PHE A 95 -11.66 -6.94 12.90
N GLU A 96 -12.49 -7.38 13.85
CA GLU A 96 -12.34 -8.71 14.48
C GLU A 96 -12.46 -9.82 13.45
N ALA A 97 -13.50 -9.81 12.61
CA ALA A 97 -13.67 -10.83 11.58
C ALA A 97 -12.55 -10.80 10.52
N TRP A 98 -12.04 -9.61 10.15
CA TRP A 98 -10.89 -9.49 9.26
C TRP A 98 -9.64 -10.16 9.86
N ARG A 99 -9.32 -9.82 11.10
CA ARG A 99 -8.18 -10.38 11.83
C ARG A 99 -8.31 -11.89 11.99
N ASP A 100 -9.48 -12.36 12.41
CA ASP A 100 -9.72 -13.78 12.70
C ASP A 100 -9.76 -14.62 11.41
N ALA A 101 -10.07 -14.00 10.27
CA ALA A 101 -9.92 -14.61 8.94
C ALA A 101 -8.47 -14.63 8.41
N GLY A 102 -7.49 -14.16 9.18
CA GLY A 102 -6.09 -14.07 8.77
C GLY A 102 -5.84 -12.98 7.73
N GLY A 103 -6.70 -11.96 7.65
CA GLY A 103 -6.49 -10.83 6.77
C GLY A 103 -5.21 -10.07 7.12
N LEU A 104 -4.53 -9.53 6.10
CA LEU A 104 -3.29 -8.78 6.28
C LEU A 104 -3.54 -7.58 7.21
N LEU A 105 -2.61 -7.32 8.13
CA LEU A 105 -2.70 -6.22 9.08
C LEU A 105 -1.40 -5.41 9.06
N VAL A 106 -1.53 -4.09 9.10
CA VAL A 106 -0.42 -3.16 9.14
C VAL A 106 -0.07 -2.86 10.58
N GLU A 107 1.18 -3.12 10.95
CA GLU A 107 1.75 -2.69 12.22
C GLU A 107 1.93 -1.17 12.23
N THR A 108 1.38 -0.51 13.24
CA THR A 108 1.34 0.97 13.30
C THR A 108 2.44 1.59 14.13
N GLY A 109 3.19 0.79 14.90
CA GLY A 109 4.21 1.27 15.85
C GLY A 109 5.39 2.01 15.21
N ARG A 110 5.57 1.87 13.89
CA ARG A 110 6.62 2.57 13.11
C ARG A 110 6.07 3.55 12.09
N LEU A 111 4.76 3.82 12.07
CA LEU A 111 4.21 4.79 11.14
C LEU A 111 4.76 6.19 11.43
N PRO A 112 5.16 6.94 10.38
CA PRO A 112 5.46 8.36 10.53
C PRO A 112 4.29 9.12 11.15
N PRO A 113 4.59 10.25 11.84
CA PRO A 113 3.55 11.21 12.15
C PRO A 113 2.83 11.65 10.88
N ARG A 114 1.52 11.86 10.98
CA ARG A 114 0.70 12.35 9.89
C ARG A 114 0.67 13.88 9.89
N ASP A 115 0.66 14.48 8.70
CA ASP A 115 0.49 15.91 8.51
C ASP A 115 -0.94 16.37 8.85
N ALA A 116 -1.21 17.68 8.73
CA ALA A 116 -2.53 18.24 9.00
C ALA A 116 -3.65 17.69 8.08
N ALA A 117 -3.29 17.12 6.93
CA ALA A 117 -4.22 16.46 6.01
C ALA A 117 -4.33 14.94 6.29
N GLY A 118 -3.70 14.45 7.36
CA GLY A 118 -3.73 13.05 7.74
C GLY A 118 -2.83 12.14 6.90
N ARG A 119 -1.81 12.66 6.24
CA ARG A 119 -0.90 11.91 5.35
C ARG A 119 0.48 11.74 5.97
N THR A 120 1.11 10.61 5.75
CA THR A 120 2.52 10.39 6.03
C THR A 120 3.37 11.11 4.97
N VAL A 121 4.47 11.73 5.40
CA VAL A 121 5.39 12.45 4.52
C VAL A 121 6.73 11.74 4.55
N TRP A 122 7.26 11.43 3.37
CA TRP A 122 8.48 10.65 3.18
C TRP A 122 9.47 11.43 2.33
N VAL A 123 10.76 11.29 2.62
CA VAL A 123 11.82 11.97 1.86
C VAL A 123 12.95 11.02 1.49
N THR A 124 13.44 11.14 0.27
CA THR A 124 14.64 10.44 -0.19
C THR A 124 15.37 11.25 -1.26
N ARG A 125 16.51 10.74 -1.71
CA ARG A 125 17.31 11.34 -2.80
C ARG A 125 16.55 11.33 -4.13
N ALA A 126 16.75 12.38 -4.92
CA ALA A 126 16.25 12.55 -6.27
C ALA A 126 16.74 11.46 -7.24
N ARG A 127 16.10 11.37 -8.41
CA ARG A 127 16.36 10.32 -9.42
C ARG A 127 16.13 8.92 -8.84
N PRO A 128 14.90 8.63 -8.39
CA PRO A 128 14.55 7.34 -7.79
C PRO A 128 14.67 6.20 -8.79
N LYS A 129 15.01 5.02 -8.30
CA LYS A 129 15.11 3.76 -9.05
C LYS A 129 14.77 2.63 -8.11
N VAL A 130 14.37 1.49 -8.68
CA VAL A 130 14.09 0.23 -7.99
C VAL A 130 13.44 0.47 -6.62
N ASP A 131 14.21 0.42 -5.52
CA ASP A 131 13.68 0.51 -4.17
C ASP A 131 13.02 1.86 -3.82
N ARG A 132 13.58 2.98 -4.32
CA ARG A 132 12.97 4.33 -4.19
C ARG A 132 11.70 4.53 -5.00
N ILE A 133 11.22 3.50 -5.69
CA ILE A 133 9.89 3.43 -6.31
C ILE A 133 9.07 2.31 -5.66
N ALA A 134 9.69 1.16 -5.36
CA ALA A 134 9.05 0.02 -4.72
C ALA A 134 8.49 0.39 -3.34
N CYS A 135 9.30 1.05 -2.50
CA CYS A 135 8.88 1.53 -1.18
C CYS A 135 7.68 2.48 -1.26
N PRO A 136 7.70 3.56 -2.09
CA PRO A 136 6.51 4.38 -2.32
C PRO A 136 5.28 3.61 -2.82
N TRP A 137 5.47 2.60 -3.67
CA TRP A 137 4.37 1.74 -4.12
C TRP A 137 3.76 0.95 -2.96
N LEU A 138 4.58 0.28 -2.14
CA LEU A 138 4.13 -0.48 -0.98
C LEU A 138 3.36 0.41 -0.02
N ILE A 139 3.92 1.59 0.29
CA ILE A 139 3.28 2.57 1.16
C ILE A 139 1.93 2.99 0.59
N ARG A 140 1.84 3.36 -0.69
CA ARG A 140 0.57 3.81 -1.29
C ARG A 140 -0.49 2.71 -1.44
N ARG A 141 -0.10 1.45 -1.49
CA ARG A 141 -1.03 0.33 -1.66
C ARG A 141 -1.47 -0.30 -0.34
N PHE A 142 -0.60 -0.27 0.67
CA PHE A 142 -0.82 -1.03 1.91
C PHE A 142 -0.75 -0.19 3.18
N VAL A 143 -0.15 0.99 3.18
CA VAL A 143 0.08 1.75 4.42
C VAL A 143 -0.71 3.04 4.45
N ASP A 144 -0.50 3.89 3.47
CA ASP A 144 -1.10 5.21 3.36
C ASP A 144 -1.30 5.60 1.89
N PRO A 145 -2.52 5.45 1.35
CA PRO A 145 -2.83 5.81 -0.03
C PRO A 145 -2.61 7.30 -0.34
N GLY A 146 -2.60 8.15 0.70
CA GLY A 146 -2.37 9.59 0.60
C GLY A 146 -0.91 10.01 0.75
N ALA A 147 0.03 9.08 0.92
CA ALA A 147 1.41 9.40 1.25
C ALA A 147 2.08 10.38 0.27
N VAL A 148 2.79 11.35 0.85
CA VAL A 148 3.56 12.38 0.15
C VAL A 148 5.02 11.95 0.07
N PHE A 149 5.62 12.08 -1.11
CA PHE A 149 7.03 11.76 -1.34
C PHE A 149 7.78 13.01 -1.82
N LEU A 150 8.85 13.33 -1.11
CA LEU A 150 9.76 14.43 -1.41
C LEU A 150 11.07 13.86 -1.97
N PHE A 151 11.44 14.29 -3.17
CA PHE A 151 12.68 13.92 -3.82
C PHE A 151 13.61 15.13 -3.84
N VAL A 152 14.75 15.01 -3.14
CA VAL A 152 15.68 16.14 -2.93
C VAL A 152 17.12 15.72 -3.21
N THR A 153 18.06 16.67 -3.26
CA THR A 153 19.48 16.29 -3.37
C THR A 153 19.90 15.47 -2.16
N ALA A 154 20.83 14.52 -2.33
CA ALA A 154 21.18 13.58 -1.26
C ALA A 154 21.67 14.28 0.03
N ALA A 155 22.39 15.39 -0.10
CA ALA A 155 22.88 16.17 1.03
C ALA A 155 21.77 16.87 1.83
N GLU A 156 20.63 17.16 1.20
CA GLU A 156 19.51 17.89 1.81
C GLU A 156 18.49 16.97 2.49
N VAL A 157 18.57 15.66 2.30
CA VAL A 157 17.60 14.70 2.88
C VAL A 157 17.46 14.89 4.41
N PRO A 158 18.55 14.99 5.22
CA PRO A 158 18.41 15.19 6.66
C PRO A 158 17.76 16.53 7.04
N ALA A 159 18.13 17.62 6.35
CA ALA A 159 17.58 18.94 6.62
C ALA A 159 16.09 19.03 6.26
N VAL A 160 15.69 18.39 5.15
CA VAL A 160 14.28 18.33 4.73
C VAL A 160 13.48 17.43 5.67
N ALA A 161 14.03 16.30 6.10
CA ALA A 161 13.39 15.43 7.08
C ALA A 161 13.04 16.20 8.37
N ASP A 162 14.00 16.95 8.92
CA ASP A 162 13.80 17.79 10.10
C ASP A 162 12.77 18.90 9.86
N ARG A 163 12.97 19.73 8.82
CA ARG A 163 12.15 20.94 8.60
C ARG A 163 10.73 20.67 8.14
N PHE A 164 10.50 19.57 7.42
CA PHE A 164 9.18 19.19 6.91
C PHE A 164 8.54 18.05 7.70
N GLN A 165 9.17 17.60 8.79
CA GLN A 165 8.73 16.44 9.57
C GLN A 165 8.51 15.21 8.67
N ALA A 166 9.38 15.07 7.66
CA ALA A 166 9.33 13.98 6.70
C ALA A 166 10.20 12.82 7.18
N THR A 167 9.74 11.59 6.94
CA THR A 167 10.50 10.38 7.31
C THR A 167 11.49 10.03 6.21
N PRO A 168 12.80 10.02 6.50
CA PRO A 168 13.80 9.65 5.52
C PRO A 168 13.80 8.14 5.29
N PHE A 169 13.97 7.73 4.04
CA PHE A 169 14.09 6.32 3.67
C PHE A 169 15.06 6.11 2.49
N ASP A 170 15.56 4.88 2.37
CA ASP A 170 16.49 4.44 1.33
C ASP A 170 17.74 5.33 1.23
N ILE A 171 18.32 5.63 2.39
CA ILE A 171 19.61 6.30 2.53
C ILE A 171 20.39 5.67 3.69
N ASP A 172 21.71 5.87 3.72
CA ASP A 172 22.54 5.34 4.79
C ASP A 172 22.24 6.01 6.14
N GLY A 173 22.26 5.22 7.22
CA GLY A 173 22.17 5.72 8.59
C GLY A 173 20.77 6.08 9.08
N VAL A 174 19.71 5.80 8.32
CA VAL A 174 18.32 5.97 8.77
C VAL A 174 17.64 4.63 9.04
N PHE A 175 16.53 4.66 9.80
CA PHE A 175 15.81 3.45 10.19
C PHE A 175 15.26 2.66 9.00
N TRP A 176 14.65 3.38 8.05
CA TRP A 176 14.12 2.83 6.80
C TRP A 176 15.23 2.73 5.76
N SER A 177 16.09 1.73 5.94
CA SER A 177 17.24 1.50 5.08
C SER A 177 17.46 0.00 4.86
N HIS A 178 18.52 -0.32 4.14
CA HIS A 178 18.99 -1.67 3.95
C HIS A 178 19.42 -2.30 5.27
N ARG A 179 19.24 -3.62 5.40
CA ARG A 179 19.63 -4.40 6.58
C ARG A 179 20.37 -5.66 6.16
N GLY A 180 21.69 -5.63 6.27
CA GLY A 180 22.54 -6.72 5.77
C GLY A 180 22.32 -6.91 4.28
N GLU A 181 21.82 -8.08 3.89
CA GLU A 181 21.50 -8.40 2.50
C GLU A 181 20.10 -7.93 2.06
N ARG A 182 19.27 -7.40 2.96
CA ARG A 182 17.91 -6.95 2.64
C ARG A 182 17.90 -5.48 2.20
N CYS A 183 17.08 -5.15 1.21
CA CYS A 183 16.86 -3.76 0.77
C CYS A 183 15.83 -3.04 1.65
N THR A 184 15.60 -1.75 1.44
CA THR A 184 14.60 -0.97 2.19
C THR A 184 13.18 -1.54 2.02
N PHE A 185 12.83 -2.04 0.84
CA PHE A 185 11.52 -2.70 0.61
C PHE A 185 11.28 -3.89 1.55
N ASP A 186 12.30 -4.74 1.72
CA ASP A 186 12.25 -5.87 2.63
C ASP A 186 12.07 -5.41 4.09
N THR A 187 12.80 -4.37 4.47
CA THR A 187 12.67 -3.73 5.80
C THR A 187 11.24 -3.22 6.02
N MET A 188 10.62 -2.61 5.01
CA MET A 188 9.24 -2.13 5.11
C MET A 188 8.23 -3.27 5.23
N ILE A 189 8.39 -4.38 4.51
CA ILE A 189 7.52 -5.55 4.67
C ILE A 189 7.58 -6.07 6.11
N GLU A 190 8.79 -6.23 6.65
CA GLU A 190 9.01 -6.72 8.01
C GLU A 190 8.39 -5.80 9.07
N GLU A 191 8.73 -4.51 9.06
CA GLU A 191 8.33 -3.57 10.10
C GLU A 191 6.85 -3.17 10.03
N PHE A 192 6.23 -3.24 8.85
CA PHE A 192 4.79 -3.02 8.70
C PHE A 192 3.97 -4.31 8.87
N GLY A 193 4.59 -5.46 9.10
CA GLY A 193 3.87 -6.74 9.26
C GLY A 193 3.17 -7.21 7.98
N LEU A 194 3.70 -6.83 6.81
CA LEU A 194 3.08 -7.09 5.50
C LEU A 194 3.50 -8.42 4.86
N ALA A 195 4.05 -9.34 5.65
CA ALA A 195 4.51 -10.63 5.15
C ALA A 195 3.35 -11.42 4.53
N SER A 196 3.51 -11.78 3.25
CA SER A 196 2.56 -12.59 2.49
C SER A 196 3.26 -13.13 1.26
N GLU A 197 2.87 -14.33 0.81
CA GLU A 197 3.53 -14.97 -0.33
C GLU A 197 3.68 -14.06 -1.58
N PRO A 198 2.67 -13.28 -2.01
CA PRO A 198 2.83 -12.38 -3.15
C PRO A 198 3.82 -11.23 -2.90
N LEU A 199 3.82 -10.64 -1.70
CA LEU A 199 4.73 -9.56 -1.34
C LEU A 199 6.16 -10.07 -1.14
N ASP A 200 6.33 -11.27 -0.59
CA ASP A 200 7.65 -11.90 -0.38
C ASP A 200 8.31 -12.25 -1.71
N ARG A 201 7.53 -12.74 -2.69
CA ARG A 201 7.99 -12.93 -4.08
C ARG A 201 8.43 -11.60 -4.70
N LEU A 202 7.60 -10.56 -4.59
CA LEU A 202 7.94 -9.23 -5.10
C LEU A 202 9.21 -8.69 -4.43
N ALA A 203 9.35 -8.87 -3.12
CA ALA A 203 10.50 -8.43 -2.35
C ALA A 203 11.79 -9.08 -2.84
N THR A 204 11.75 -10.37 -3.19
CA THR A 204 12.89 -11.08 -3.78
C THR A 204 13.31 -10.47 -5.12
N ILE A 205 12.34 -10.12 -5.97
CA ILE A 205 12.60 -9.45 -7.26
C ILE A 205 13.22 -8.06 -7.06
N VAL A 206 12.65 -7.26 -6.16
CA VAL A 206 13.14 -5.92 -5.82
C VAL A 206 14.55 -5.98 -5.27
N ARG A 207 14.79 -6.85 -4.29
CA ARG A 207 16.10 -7.08 -3.69
C ARG A 207 17.15 -7.45 -4.73
N GLY A 208 16.83 -8.37 -5.65
CA GLY A 208 17.74 -8.76 -6.72
C GLY A 208 18.12 -7.59 -7.63
N ALA A 209 17.12 -6.80 -8.04
CA ALA A 209 17.32 -5.65 -8.91
C ALA A 209 18.09 -4.51 -8.22
N ASP A 210 17.83 -4.28 -6.93
CA ASP A 210 18.40 -3.15 -6.18
C ASP A 210 19.83 -3.44 -5.68
N THR A 211 20.09 -4.68 -5.28
CA THR A 211 21.39 -5.09 -4.71
C THR A 211 22.36 -5.72 -5.73
N ALA A 212 22.07 -5.59 -7.03
CA ALA A 212 22.85 -6.16 -8.14
C ALA A 212 23.03 -7.70 -8.09
N ARG A 213 22.10 -8.41 -7.43
CA ARG A 213 22.04 -9.89 -7.38
C ARG A 213 20.90 -10.39 -8.25
N LEU A 214 21.10 -10.26 -9.56
CA LEU A 214 20.07 -10.53 -10.57
C LEU A 214 19.67 -12.01 -10.66
N ASP A 215 20.45 -12.89 -10.05
CA ASP A 215 20.21 -14.32 -9.92
C ASP A 215 19.18 -14.68 -8.83
N LEU A 216 18.83 -13.75 -7.93
CA LEU A 216 17.80 -13.99 -6.90
C LEU A 216 16.41 -14.28 -7.49
N ALA A 217 16.10 -13.70 -8.66
CA ALA A 217 14.89 -13.99 -9.41
C ALA A 217 15.11 -13.66 -10.90
N PRO A 218 14.67 -14.51 -11.85
CA PRO A 218 14.77 -14.21 -13.28
C PRO A 218 14.20 -12.84 -13.67
N GLN A 219 13.17 -12.41 -12.96
CA GLN A 219 12.46 -11.15 -13.15
C GLN A 219 13.28 -9.92 -12.71
N ALA A 220 14.31 -10.08 -11.87
CA ALA A 220 15.10 -8.98 -11.31
C ALA A 220 15.83 -8.19 -12.42
N ALA A 221 16.43 -8.88 -13.39
CA ALA A 221 17.09 -8.23 -14.53
C ALA A 221 16.11 -7.39 -15.37
N GLY A 222 14.88 -7.90 -15.55
CA GLY A 222 13.80 -7.19 -16.25
C GLY A 222 13.35 -5.94 -15.50
N LEU A 223 13.15 -6.05 -14.18
CA LEU A 223 12.81 -4.91 -13.32
C LEU A 223 13.91 -3.83 -13.35
N LEU A 224 15.18 -4.23 -13.26
CA LEU A 224 16.31 -3.30 -13.35
C LEU A 224 16.33 -2.57 -14.71
N ALA A 225 16.18 -3.30 -15.81
CA ALA A 225 16.15 -2.73 -17.16
C ALA A 225 15.00 -1.70 -17.32
N ALA A 226 13.79 -2.07 -16.89
CA ALA A 226 12.63 -1.18 -16.93
C ALA A 226 12.84 0.07 -16.04
N SER A 227 13.38 -0.11 -14.83
CA SER A 227 13.64 1.00 -13.90
C SER A 227 14.68 1.99 -14.46
N LEU A 228 15.75 1.49 -15.09
CA LEU A 228 16.73 2.32 -15.77
C LEU A 228 16.12 3.06 -16.96
N GLY A 229 15.28 2.38 -17.75
CA GLY A 229 14.53 3.00 -18.85
C GLY A 229 13.64 4.15 -18.39
N LEU A 230 12.83 3.93 -17.35
CA LEU A 230 12.00 4.98 -16.73
C LEU A 230 12.86 6.18 -16.28
N SER A 231 14.02 5.93 -15.66
CA SER A 231 14.91 7.01 -15.25
C SER A 231 15.47 7.83 -16.43
N ARG A 232 15.51 7.28 -17.64
CA ARG A 232 15.93 7.98 -18.87
C ARG A 232 14.76 8.70 -19.55
N MET A 233 13.54 8.19 -19.42
CA MET A 233 12.33 8.80 -19.97
C MET A 233 11.88 10.04 -19.19
N TYR A 234 12.03 10.02 -17.86
CA TYR A 234 11.52 11.06 -16.98
C TYR A 234 12.66 11.90 -16.38
N ARG A 235 12.56 13.22 -16.53
CA ARG A 235 13.39 14.19 -15.79
C ARG A 235 12.78 14.58 -14.45
N ASP A 236 11.44 14.60 -14.41
CA ASP A 236 10.63 14.84 -13.21
C ASP A 236 10.51 13.56 -12.38
N ASP A 237 10.90 13.62 -11.11
CA ASP A 237 10.90 12.47 -10.21
C ASP A 237 9.48 12.01 -9.85
N LEU A 238 8.51 12.92 -9.74
CA LEU A 238 7.11 12.56 -9.46
C LEU A 238 6.44 11.90 -10.66
N GLY A 239 6.70 12.39 -11.88
CA GLY A 239 6.32 11.73 -13.12
C GLY A 239 6.92 10.32 -13.25
N GLN A 240 8.20 10.16 -12.88
CA GLN A 240 8.83 8.84 -12.86
C GLN A 240 8.18 7.92 -11.82
N LEU A 241 7.88 8.43 -10.61
CA LEU A 241 7.16 7.68 -9.58
C LEU A 241 5.82 7.21 -10.10
N ALA A 242 5.00 8.10 -10.67
CA ALA A 242 3.68 7.75 -11.20
C ALA A 242 3.75 6.62 -12.26
N ALA A 243 4.70 6.70 -13.20
CA ALA A 243 4.91 5.64 -14.19
C ALA A 243 5.40 4.33 -13.55
N GLY A 244 6.28 4.43 -12.56
CA GLY A 244 6.81 3.28 -11.82
C GLY A 244 5.75 2.56 -10.99
N LEU A 245 4.79 3.26 -10.40
CA LEU A 245 3.71 2.64 -9.61
C LEU A 245 2.92 1.62 -10.44
N ALA A 246 2.60 1.94 -11.70
CA ALA A 246 1.90 1.02 -12.59
C ALA A 246 2.73 -0.24 -12.92
N LEU A 247 4.05 -0.10 -13.03
CA LEU A 247 4.95 -1.23 -13.21
C LEU A 247 4.91 -2.16 -11.99
N TYR A 248 4.99 -1.61 -10.79
CA TYR A 248 4.89 -2.39 -9.55
C TYR A 248 3.50 -3.01 -9.34
N ASP A 249 2.43 -2.34 -9.76
CA ASP A 249 1.08 -2.93 -9.80
C ASP A 249 1.07 -4.19 -10.68
N ALA A 250 1.70 -4.15 -11.85
CA ALA A 250 1.80 -5.30 -12.74
C ALA A 250 2.63 -6.44 -12.15
N PHE A 251 3.79 -6.13 -11.55
CA PHE A 251 4.62 -7.14 -10.88
C PHE A 251 3.92 -7.77 -9.68
N TYR A 252 3.23 -6.99 -8.85
CA TYR A 252 2.46 -7.50 -7.72
C TYR A 252 1.32 -8.40 -8.19
N ARG A 253 0.58 -7.99 -9.22
CA ARG A 253 -0.47 -8.81 -9.85
C ARG A 253 0.08 -10.12 -10.38
N TRP A 254 1.25 -10.08 -11.03
CA TRP A 254 1.91 -11.29 -11.48
C TRP A 254 2.29 -12.19 -10.30
N CYS A 255 2.91 -11.64 -9.25
CA CYS A 255 3.30 -12.39 -8.05
C CYS A 255 2.12 -13.07 -7.34
N ARG A 256 0.94 -12.43 -7.37
CA ARG A 256 -0.27 -12.89 -6.70
C ARG A 256 -1.11 -13.84 -7.53
N ASP A 257 -1.29 -13.54 -8.82
CA ASP A 257 -2.37 -14.12 -9.63
C ASP A 257 -1.87 -14.90 -10.86
N ALA A 258 -0.61 -14.73 -11.31
CA ALA A 258 -0.20 -15.20 -12.65
C ALA A 258 1.19 -15.84 -12.74
N THR A 259 1.77 -16.32 -11.63
CA THR A 259 3.14 -16.89 -11.66
C THR A 259 3.26 -18.22 -12.40
N GLU A 260 2.15 -18.93 -12.59
CA GLU A 260 2.09 -20.20 -13.33
C GLU A 260 1.73 -19.99 -14.81
N GLU A 261 1.36 -18.77 -15.22
CA GLU A 261 0.99 -18.48 -16.60
C GLU A 261 2.23 -18.39 -17.50
N THR A 262 2.18 -19.10 -18.62
CA THR A 262 3.20 -19.03 -19.67
C THR A 262 2.58 -18.51 -20.96
N HIS A 263 3.22 -17.52 -21.61
CA HIS A 263 2.79 -17.05 -22.92
C HIS A 263 3.44 -17.88 -24.04
N ASN A 264 2.94 -19.10 -24.23
CA ASN A 264 3.35 -19.96 -25.33
C ASN A 264 2.42 -19.73 -26.53
N TRP A 265 2.98 -19.66 -27.73
CA TRP A 265 2.20 -19.71 -28.96
C TRP A 265 1.41 -21.03 -28.99
N PRO A 266 0.11 -21.06 -29.37
CA PRO A 266 -0.60 -22.32 -29.53
C PRO A 266 0.09 -23.12 -30.65
N SER A 267 0.92 -24.09 -30.26
CA SER A 267 1.40 -25.11 -31.18
C SER A 267 0.19 -25.87 -31.71
N GLY A 268 0.13 -26.02 -33.04
CA GLY A 268 -1.00 -26.50 -33.83
C GLY A 268 -1.56 -27.88 -33.47
N PRO A 269 -2.49 -28.41 -34.28
CA PRO A 269 -3.41 -29.48 -33.87
C PRO A 269 -2.67 -30.73 -33.37
N LYS A 270 -3.21 -31.31 -32.29
CA LYS A 270 -2.77 -32.62 -31.76
C LYS A 270 -2.80 -33.66 -32.89
N PRO A 271 -1.75 -34.49 -33.05
CA PRO A 271 -1.77 -35.57 -34.01
C PRO A 271 -2.87 -36.57 -33.67
N ALA A 272 -3.51 -37.08 -34.73
CA ALA A 272 -4.62 -38.03 -34.69
C ALA A 272 -4.20 -39.42 -34.18
#